data_AF-A0A7E6EJP3-F1
#
_entry.id   AF-A0A7E6EJP3-F1
#
_cell.length_a   1.000
_cell.length_b   1.000
_cell.length_c   1.000
_cell.angle_alpha   90.00
_cell.angle_beta   90.00
_cell.angle_gamma   90.00
#
_symmetry.space_group_name_H-M   'P 1'
#
loop_
_entity.id
_entity.type
_entity.pdbx_description
1 polymer ?
#
loop_
_entity_poly.entity_id
_entity_poly.type
_entity_poly.pdbx_seq_one_letter_code
_entity_poly.pdbx_strand_id
1 'polypeptide(L)'
;MDKAQFKGYKSGRLVMDLRFDVRNSTLHNWFQYERLQRNPWTDLNATSFNMFSSLGNEVDRSFTIGYFGDNCDEDRGWLIVIDRQFNCSYANFSHYPVILYANSKTQTYWNRGYGLLDYMALYIHLN
;
A
#
# COMPACT_ATOMS: atom_id res chain seq x y z
N MET A 1 8.53 -10.17 17.25
CA MET A 1 8.78 -9.30 16.09
C MET A 1 8.95 -7.90 16.63
N ASP A 2 9.99 -7.19 16.21
CA ASP A 2 10.26 -5.85 16.75
C ASP A 2 10.08 -4.77 15.69
N LYS A 3 10.52 -5.05 14.47
CA LYS A 3 10.44 -4.13 13.33
C LYS A 3 10.02 -4.85 12.08
N ALA A 4 9.06 -4.27 11.37
CA ALA A 4 8.76 -4.67 10.00
C ALA A 4 9.04 -3.53 9.02
N GLN A 5 9.44 -3.86 7.80
CA GLN A 5 9.61 -2.89 6.73
C GLN A 5 8.96 -3.40 5.44
N PHE A 6 8.21 -2.53 4.78
CA PHE A 6 7.76 -2.72 3.40
C PHE A 6 8.59 -1.78 2.52
N LYS A 7 9.36 -2.34 1.59
CA LYS A 7 10.14 -1.57 0.62
C LYS A 7 9.63 -1.78 -0.78
N GLY A 8 9.46 -0.70 -1.53
CA GLY A 8 9.06 -0.69 -2.93
C GLY A 8 10.16 -0.16 -3.84
N TYR A 9 10.39 -0.84 -4.97
CA TYR A 9 11.47 -0.51 -5.89
C TYR A 9 10.94 -0.26 -7.31
N LYS A 10 11.54 0.76 -7.96
CA LYS A 10 11.33 1.07 -9.37
C LYS A 10 12.69 1.24 -10.05
N SER A 11 12.94 0.46 -11.11
CA SER A 11 14.20 0.43 -11.85
C SER A 11 15.41 0.24 -10.94
N GLY A 12 15.30 -0.68 -9.97
CA GLY A 12 16.32 -0.96 -8.97
C GLY A 12 16.50 0.10 -7.86
N ARG A 13 15.74 1.21 -7.91
CA ARG A 13 15.82 2.29 -6.92
C ARG A 13 14.71 2.16 -5.88
N LEU A 14 15.06 2.36 -4.61
CA LEU A 14 14.09 2.44 -3.52
C LEU A 14 13.25 3.72 -3.68
N VAL A 15 11.94 3.55 -3.88
CA VAL A 15 10.99 4.67 -4.02
C VAL A 15 9.99 4.76 -2.87
N MET A 16 9.87 3.68 -2.08
CA MET A 16 8.93 3.59 -0.97
C MET A 16 9.55 2.77 0.18
N ASP A 17 9.50 3.29 1.40
CA ASP A 17 10.00 2.64 2.61
C ASP A 17 9.02 2.92 3.76
N LEU A 18 8.20 1.93 4.10
CA LEU A 18 7.31 1.94 5.26
C LEU A 18 7.97 1.15 6.38
N ARG A 19 8.01 1.72 7.58
CA ARG A 19 8.58 1.06 8.77
C ARG A 19 7.57 1.01 9.88
N PHE A 20 7.50 -0.14 10.55
CA PHE A 20 6.49 -0.43 11.55
C PHE A 20 7.12 -0.89 12.87
N ASP A 21 6.53 -0.45 13.99
CA ASP A 21 6.72 -1.03 15.32
C ASP A 21 5.78 -2.22 15.50
N VAL A 22 6.35 -3.42 15.48
CA VAL A 22 5.56 -4.66 15.42
C VAL A 22 5.70 -5.48 16.70
N ARG A 23 6.14 -4.85 17.78
CA ARG A 23 6.10 -5.44 19.11
C ARG A 23 4.67 -5.82 19.45
N ASN A 24 4.50 -7.04 19.97
CA ASN A 24 3.19 -7.62 20.29
C ASN A 24 2.20 -7.63 19.10
N SER A 25 2.69 -7.71 17.87
CA SER A 25 1.86 -7.94 16.68
C SER A 25 1.85 -9.42 16.30
N THR A 26 0.89 -9.79 15.45
CA THR A 26 0.84 -11.07 14.74
C THR A 26 1.23 -10.86 13.28
N LEU A 27 1.38 -11.95 12.54
CA LEU A 27 1.59 -11.90 11.09
C LEU A 27 0.40 -11.29 10.32
N HIS A 28 -0.76 -11.15 10.96
CA HIS A 28 -1.98 -10.61 10.34
C HIS A 28 -2.19 -9.11 10.62
N ASN A 29 -1.66 -8.57 11.73
CA ASN A 29 -1.95 -7.19 12.16
C ASN A 29 -0.70 -6.28 12.25
N TRP A 30 0.44 -6.71 11.74
CA TRP A 30 1.66 -5.91 11.76
C TRP A 30 1.59 -4.69 10.82
N PHE A 31 0.82 -4.81 9.73
CA PHE A 31 0.62 -3.75 8.73
C PHE A 31 -0.64 -2.94 9.09
N GLN A 32 -0.49 -2.04 10.06
CA GLN A 32 -1.56 -1.19 10.56
C GLN A 32 -1.03 0.23 10.81
N TYR A 33 -1.91 1.23 10.70
CA TYR A 33 -1.53 2.63 10.82
C TYR A 33 -0.93 2.96 12.19
N GLU A 34 -1.50 2.40 13.26
CA GLU A 34 -1.06 2.60 14.66
C GLU A 34 0.37 2.12 14.91
N ARG A 35 0.88 1.26 14.02
CA ARG A 35 2.23 0.70 14.08
C ARG A 35 3.20 1.43 13.16
N LEU A 36 2.73 2.30 12.28
CA LEU A 36 3.55 2.99 11.27
C LEU A 36 4.45 4.04 11.93
N GLN A 37 5.76 3.84 11.84
CA GLN A 37 6.78 4.76 12.34
C GLN A 37 7.32 5.70 11.26
N ARG A 38 7.37 5.24 10.01
CA ARG A 38 7.93 6.00 8.89
C ARG A 38 7.21 5.70 7.60
N ASN A 39 6.96 6.73 6.80
CA ASN A 39 6.40 6.62 5.46
C ASN A 39 6.93 7.76 4.54
N PRO A 40 6.80 7.65 3.21
CA PRO A 40 7.34 8.65 2.27
C PRO A 40 6.39 9.82 1.94
N TRP A 41 5.15 9.80 2.43
CA TRP A 41 4.09 10.74 2.05
C TRP A 41 3.81 11.76 3.17
N THR A 42 3.67 13.03 2.80
CA THR A 42 3.56 14.12 3.77
C THR A 42 2.16 14.30 4.33
N ASP A 43 1.14 13.77 3.64
CA ASP A 43 -0.28 13.94 3.97
C ASP A 43 -0.91 12.73 4.66
N LEU A 44 -0.23 11.58 4.73
CA LEU A 44 -0.80 10.34 5.25
C LEU A 44 -1.34 10.51 6.68
N ASN A 45 -0.66 11.28 7.52
CA ASN A 45 -1.07 11.52 8.91
C ASN A 45 -2.20 12.54 9.06
N ALA A 46 -2.46 13.36 8.03
CA ALA A 46 -3.44 14.44 8.04
C ALA A 46 -4.70 14.12 7.21
N THR A 47 -4.73 12.97 6.55
CA THR A 47 -5.76 12.59 5.58
C THR A 47 -6.56 11.41 6.09
N SER A 48 -7.87 11.43 5.88
CA SER A 48 -8.75 10.31 6.20
C SER A 48 -8.57 9.15 5.21
N PHE A 49 -8.58 7.92 5.73
CA PHE A 49 -8.57 6.67 4.97
C PHE A 49 -9.50 5.67 5.65
N ASN A 50 -10.04 4.72 4.88
CA ASN A 50 -10.90 3.65 5.40
C ASN A 50 -10.25 2.26 5.27
N MET A 51 -9.04 2.19 4.70
CA MET A 51 -8.31 0.94 4.51
C MET A 51 -6.81 1.16 4.77
N PHE A 52 -6.30 0.47 5.80
CA PHE A 52 -4.88 0.28 6.05
C PHE A 52 -4.69 -1.18 6.48
N SER A 53 -4.44 -2.07 5.52
CA SER A 53 -4.49 -3.51 5.76
C SER A 53 -3.55 -4.28 4.84
N SER A 54 -2.83 -5.26 5.38
CA SER A 54 -2.07 -6.23 4.57
C SER A 54 -2.98 -7.20 3.80
N LEU A 55 -4.15 -7.48 4.36
CA LEU A 55 -5.15 -8.37 3.77
C LEU A 55 -6.05 -7.64 2.76
N GLY A 56 -6.02 -6.30 2.74
CA GLY A 56 -6.87 -5.47 1.88
C GLY A 56 -8.35 -5.81 2.05
N ASN A 57 -9.02 -6.20 0.96
CA ASN A 57 -10.39 -6.73 0.98
C ASN A 57 -10.44 -8.27 0.86
N GLU A 58 -9.29 -8.94 0.96
CA GLU A 58 -9.08 -10.40 0.88
C GLU A 58 -9.52 -11.07 -0.43
N VAL A 59 -9.94 -10.29 -1.43
CA VAL A 59 -10.50 -10.82 -2.68
C VAL A 59 -9.74 -10.33 -3.91
N ASP A 60 -9.50 -9.03 -4.00
CA ASP A 60 -8.92 -8.41 -5.21
C ASP A 60 -7.68 -7.57 -4.91
N ARG A 61 -7.44 -7.28 -3.63
CA ARG A 61 -6.47 -6.29 -3.16
C ARG A 61 -5.80 -6.78 -1.90
N SER A 62 -4.49 -6.65 -1.84
CA SER A 62 -3.66 -6.84 -0.66
C SER A 62 -2.79 -5.60 -0.43
N PHE A 63 -2.20 -5.46 0.77
CA PHE A 63 -1.34 -4.33 1.15
C PHE A 63 -1.88 -2.97 0.69
N THR A 64 -2.98 -2.56 1.30
CA THR A 64 -3.74 -1.39 0.87
C THR A 64 -3.64 -0.27 1.90
N ILE A 65 -3.34 0.94 1.44
CA ILE A 65 -3.38 2.19 2.20
C ILE A 65 -4.15 3.21 1.37
N GLY A 66 -5.38 3.53 1.77
CA GLY A 66 -6.23 4.46 1.01
C GLY A 66 -7.66 4.59 1.51
N TYR A 67 -8.41 5.40 0.77
CA TYR A 67 -9.86 5.53 0.86
C TYR A 67 -10.49 4.89 -0.37
N PHE A 68 -11.44 3.98 -0.14
CA PHE A 68 -12.20 3.32 -1.21
C PHE A 68 -13.68 3.59 -1.03
N GLY A 69 -14.26 4.26 -2.02
CA GLY A 69 -15.65 4.71 -1.99
C GLY A 69 -16.60 3.68 -2.59
N ASP A 70 -17.80 4.13 -2.93
CA ASP A 70 -18.82 3.29 -3.59
C ASP A 70 -18.50 3.04 -5.07
N ASN A 71 -17.60 3.84 -5.64
CA ASN A 71 -17.18 3.75 -7.04
C ASN A 71 -15.68 4.03 -7.21
N CYS A 72 -15.14 3.63 -8.37
CA CYS A 72 -13.71 3.75 -8.70
C CYS A 72 -13.19 5.18 -8.79
N ASP A 73 -14.05 6.18 -8.97
CA ASP A 73 -13.64 7.58 -9.12
C ASP A 73 -13.34 8.25 -7.76
N GLU A 74 -13.84 7.66 -6.68
CA GLU A 74 -13.55 8.07 -5.31
C GLU A 74 -12.31 7.39 -4.72
N ASP A 75 -11.91 6.28 -5.33
CA ASP A 75 -10.80 5.46 -4.87
C ASP A 75 -9.47 6.22 -4.99
N ARG A 76 -8.84 6.41 -3.84
CA ARG A 76 -7.59 7.17 -3.71
C ARG A 76 -6.72 6.58 -2.62
N GLY A 77 -5.42 6.78 -2.70
CA GLY A 77 -4.54 6.33 -1.66
C GLY A 77 -3.07 6.43 -2.00
N TRP A 78 -2.29 5.66 -1.28
CA TRP A 78 -0.83 5.71 -1.30
C TRP A 78 -0.20 4.41 -1.76
N LEU A 79 -0.83 3.27 -1.45
CA LEU A 79 -0.36 1.93 -1.83
C LEU A 79 -1.55 0.98 -2.03
N ILE A 80 -1.47 0.16 -3.06
CA ILE A 80 -2.38 -0.96 -3.28
C ILE A 80 -1.64 -2.05 -4.08
N VAL A 81 -1.69 -3.29 -3.61
CA VAL A 81 -1.36 -4.46 -4.43
C VAL A 81 -2.65 -4.99 -5.01
N ILE A 82 -2.74 -5.03 -6.33
CA ILE A 82 -3.90 -5.56 -7.05
C ILE A 82 -3.58 -7.02 -7.38
N ASP A 83 -4.36 -7.93 -6.79
CA ASP A 83 -4.11 -9.37 -6.88
C ASP A 83 -4.76 -9.99 -8.12
N ARG A 84 -5.83 -9.37 -8.66
CA ARG A 84 -6.51 -9.77 -9.90
C ARG A 84 -7.34 -8.63 -10.49
N GLN A 85 -7.86 -8.84 -11.69
CA GLN A 85 -8.74 -7.89 -12.37
C GLN A 85 -10.06 -7.68 -11.62
N PHE A 86 -10.52 -6.43 -11.54
CA PHE A 86 -11.87 -6.06 -11.10
C PHE A 86 -12.41 -4.85 -11.88
N ASN A 87 -13.66 -4.45 -11.61
CA ASN A 87 -14.38 -3.42 -12.37
C ASN A 87 -13.92 -1.98 -12.07
N CYS A 88 -12.61 -1.70 -12.17
CA CYS A 88 -12.05 -0.35 -12.18
C CYS A 88 -10.97 -0.24 -13.26
N SER A 89 -10.91 0.90 -13.96
CA SER A 89 -9.93 1.13 -15.03
C SER A 89 -8.49 1.01 -14.55
N TYR A 90 -8.21 1.43 -13.32
CA TYR A 90 -6.89 1.36 -12.70
C TYR A 90 -6.50 -0.07 -12.27
N ALA A 91 -7.35 -1.07 -12.47
CA ALA A 91 -7.11 -2.47 -12.11
C ALA A 91 -7.11 -3.42 -13.32
N ASN A 92 -7.05 -2.89 -14.54
CA ASN A 92 -7.06 -3.66 -15.77
C ASN A 92 -5.63 -3.83 -16.33
N PHE A 93 -4.99 -4.94 -16.01
CA PHE A 93 -3.61 -5.25 -16.40
C PHE A 93 -3.52 -6.62 -17.07
N SER A 94 -2.49 -6.81 -17.89
CA SER A 94 -2.22 -8.09 -18.56
C SER A 94 -1.63 -9.17 -17.63
N HIS A 95 -1.23 -8.79 -16.42
CA HIS A 95 -0.63 -9.67 -15.42
C HIS A 95 -0.96 -9.18 -14.00
N TYR A 96 -0.88 -10.11 -13.05
CA TYR A 96 -1.07 -9.86 -11.63
C TYR A 96 -0.09 -10.73 -10.82
N PRO A 97 0.29 -10.31 -9.60
CA PRO A 97 -0.09 -9.05 -8.95
C PRO A 97 0.61 -7.84 -9.58
N VAL A 98 0.02 -6.66 -9.42
CA VAL A 98 0.66 -5.36 -9.72
C VAL A 98 0.60 -4.45 -8.51
N ILE A 99 1.63 -3.63 -8.34
CA ILE A 99 1.77 -2.81 -7.14
C ILE A 99 1.70 -1.34 -7.54
N LEU A 100 0.58 -0.71 -7.25
CA LEU A 100 0.41 0.73 -7.46
C LEU A 100 0.86 1.50 -6.22
N TYR A 101 1.48 2.65 -6.45
CA TYR A 101 1.82 3.58 -5.38
C TYR A 101 1.60 5.03 -5.82
N ALA A 102 1.35 5.91 -4.86
CA ALA A 102 1.36 7.34 -5.11
C ALA A 102 2.81 7.80 -5.36
N ASN A 103 3.09 8.19 -6.61
CA ASN A 103 4.40 8.66 -7.07
C ASN A 103 4.65 10.15 -6.76
N SER A 104 3.76 10.79 -6.00
CA SER A 104 3.88 12.14 -5.47
C SER A 104 4.10 12.10 -3.95
N LYS A 105 4.11 13.28 -3.31
CA LYS A 105 4.18 13.38 -1.83
C LYS A 105 2.83 13.20 -1.13
N THR A 106 1.74 13.08 -1.89
CA THR A 106 0.38 12.98 -1.37
C THR A 106 -0.33 11.76 -1.92
N GLN A 107 -1.51 11.42 -1.40
CA GLN A 107 -2.35 10.41 -2.03
C GLN A 107 -2.65 10.78 -3.50
N THR A 108 -2.94 9.75 -4.29
CA THR A 108 -3.43 9.92 -5.66
C THR A 108 -4.80 9.29 -5.82
N TYR A 109 -5.61 9.85 -6.71
CA TYR A 109 -6.79 9.16 -7.22
C TYR A 109 -6.33 8.13 -8.26
N TRP A 110 -6.71 6.86 -8.09
CA TRP A 110 -6.15 5.78 -8.90
C TRP A 110 -6.54 5.88 -10.38
N ASN A 111 -7.69 6.49 -10.69
CA ASN A 111 -8.11 6.78 -12.06
C ASN A 111 -7.39 7.99 -12.70
N ARG A 112 -6.66 8.82 -11.92
CA ARG A 112 -5.95 10.00 -12.42
C ARG A 112 -4.47 9.75 -12.67
N GLY A 113 -3.85 8.89 -11.87
CA GLY A 113 -2.45 8.52 -12.06
C GLY A 113 -1.85 7.79 -10.87
N TYR A 114 -0.84 6.98 -11.14
CA TYR A 114 -0.10 6.22 -10.14
C TYR A 114 1.28 5.84 -10.69
N GLY A 115 2.19 5.47 -9.81
CA GLY A 115 3.40 4.75 -10.18
C GLY A 115 3.18 3.24 -10.09
N LEU A 116 3.95 2.48 -10.86
CA LEU A 116 4.05 1.02 -10.79
C LEU A 116 5.38 0.64 -10.17
N LEU A 117 5.39 -0.15 -9.09
CA LEU A 117 6.61 -0.77 -8.59
C LEU A 117 6.94 -2.01 -9.42
N ASP A 118 8.23 -2.28 -9.58
CA ASP A 118 8.69 -3.50 -10.25
C ASP A 118 8.74 -4.69 -9.29
N TYR A 119 9.05 -4.43 -8.01
CA TYR A 119 9.02 -5.43 -6.94
C TYR A 119 8.92 -4.77 -5.56
N MET A 120 8.48 -5.57 -4.58
CA MET A 120 8.49 -5.22 -3.16
C MET A 120 9.34 -6.19 -2.35
N ALA A 121 9.85 -5.73 -1.20
CA ALA A 121 10.52 -6.57 -0.23
C ALA A 121 9.93 -6.32 1.17
N LEU A 122 9.59 -7.41 1.86
CA LEU A 122 9.11 -7.40 3.24
C LEU A 122 10.23 -7.90 4.14
N TYR A 123 10.59 -7.09 5.14
CA TYR A 123 11.57 -7.46 6.15
C TYR A 123 10.86 -7.55 7.49
N ILE A 124 10.87 -8.73 8.12
CA ILE A 124 10.35 -8.93 9.46
C ILE A 124 11.55 -9.31 10.35
N HIS A 125 11.82 -8.47 11.35
CA HIS A 125 12.90 -8.72 12.31
C HIS A 125 12.34 -9.48 13.51
N LEU A 126 12.79 -10.73 13.65
CA LEU A 126 12.58 -11.57 14.81
C LEU A 126 13.78 -11.41 15.74
N ASN A 127 13.53 -11.22 17.03
CA ASN A 127 14.57 -11.28 18.05
C ASN A 127 14.87 -12.73 18.41
#